data_AF-A0A8F4J5V0-F1
#
_entry.id   AF-A0A8F4J5V0-F1
#
_cell.length_a   1.000
_cell.length_b   1.000
_cell.length_c   1.000
_cell.angle_alpha   90.00
_cell.angle_beta   90.00
_cell.angle_gamma   90.00
#
_symmetry.space_group_name_H-M   'P 1'
#
loop_
_entity.id
_entity.type
_entity.pdbx_description
1 polymer ?
#
loop_
_entity_poly.entity_id
_entity_poly.type
_entity_poly.pdbx_seq_one_letter_code
_entity_poly.pdbx_strand_id
1 'polypeptide(L)'
;MGPLRSRVDDFHAEVRDASDDADLADDLVRVVPDLLGRRGPRRYLVAFLQPAELRAGGFGGSYAELEADDGDVELCGPAASTT
;
A
#
# COMPACT_ATOMS: atom_id res chain seq x y z
N MET A 1 16.70 -30.87 -23.39
CA MET A 1 17.36 -29.94 -22.45
C MET A 1 17.96 -30.75 -21.32
N GLY A 2 19.22 -30.53 -20.94
CA GLY A 2 19.93 -31.38 -19.95
C GLY A 2 19.81 -30.85 -18.51
N PRO A 3 19.92 -31.72 -17.48
CA PRO A 3 19.62 -31.36 -16.08
C PRO A 3 20.45 -30.20 -15.49
N LEU A 4 21.69 -30.02 -15.95
CA LEU A 4 22.57 -28.95 -15.48
C LEU A 4 22.12 -27.58 -15.98
N ARG A 5 21.60 -27.49 -17.21
CA ARG A 5 21.10 -26.23 -17.78
C ARG A 5 19.91 -25.73 -16.98
N SER A 6 18.96 -26.63 -16.68
CA SER A 6 17.80 -26.30 -15.86
C SER A 6 18.18 -25.77 -14.48
N ARG A 7 19.12 -26.41 -13.77
CA ARG A 7 19.57 -25.90 -12.46
C ARG A 7 20.23 -24.54 -12.50
N VAL A 8 20.96 -24.24 -13.58
CA VAL A 8 21.56 -22.92 -13.78
C VAL A 8 20.48 -21.88 -14.09
N ASP A 9 19.50 -22.24 -14.91
CA ASP A 9 18.36 -21.37 -15.22
C ASP A 9 17.52 -21.07 -13.96
N ASP A 10 17.23 -22.08 -13.14
CA ASP A 10 16.49 -21.96 -11.88
C ASP A 10 17.24 -21.05 -10.90
N PHE A 11 18.55 -21.26 -10.73
CA PHE A 11 19.37 -20.41 -9.86
C PHE A 11 19.40 -18.96 -10.35
N HIS A 12 19.48 -18.73 -11.66
CA HIS A 12 19.41 -17.39 -12.22
C HIS A 12 18.05 -16.73 -12.00
N ALA A 13 16.95 -17.49 -12.03
CA ALA A 13 15.64 -16.97 -11.69
C ALA A 13 15.59 -16.55 -10.21
N GLU A 14 16.03 -17.42 -9.30
CA GLU A 14 16.05 -17.14 -7.86
C GLU A 14 16.88 -15.89 -7.51
N VAL A 15 18.05 -15.73 -8.15
CA VAL A 15 18.89 -14.53 -7.96
C VAL A 15 18.20 -13.28 -8.49
N ARG A 16 17.47 -13.35 -9.61
CA ARG A 16 16.72 -12.20 -10.14
C ARG A 16 15.58 -11.83 -9.21
N ASP A 17 14.78 -12.80 -8.80
CA ASP A 17 13.67 -12.57 -7.87
C ASP A 17 14.16 -11.92 -6.57
N ALA A 18 15.26 -12.44 -6.00
CA ALA A 18 15.87 -11.85 -4.80
C ALA A 18 16.42 -10.42 -5.04
N SER A 19 16.89 -10.11 -6.24
CA SER A 19 17.34 -8.76 -6.60
C SER A 19 16.17 -7.80 -6.74
N ASP A 20 15.11 -8.23 -7.42
CA ASP A 20 13.88 -7.44 -7.61
C ASP A 20 13.20 -7.13 -6.26
N ASP A 21 13.15 -8.10 -5.35
CA ASP A 21 12.66 -7.91 -3.99
C ASP A 21 13.51 -6.90 -3.19
N ALA A 22 14.84 -6.95 -3.35
CA ALA A 22 15.76 -6.03 -2.68
C ALA A 22 15.61 -4.59 -3.21
N ASP A 23 15.44 -4.43 -4.53
CA ASP A 23 15.20 -3.13 -5.16
C ASP A 23 13.85 -2.54 -4.70
N LEU A 24 12.80 -3.35 -4.64
CA LEU A 24 11.50 -2.93 -4.10
C LEU A 24 11.63 -2.50 -2.63
N ALA A 25 12.38 -3.25 -1.81
CA ALA A 25 12.60 -2.89 -0.42
C ALA A 25 13.35 -1.56 -0.28
N ASP A 26 14.40 -1.33 -1.09
CA ASP A 26 15.16 -0.07 -1.12
C ASP A 26 14.28 1.12 -1.51
N ASP A 27 13.37 0.94 -2.46
CA ASP A 27 12.39 1.98 -2.83
C ASP A 27 11.37 2.25 -1.72
N LEU A 28 10.86 1.20 -1.08
CA LEU A 28 9.89 1.34 0.01
C LEU A 28 10.50 2.06 1.22
N VAL A 29 11.73 1.74 1.63
CA VAL A 29 12.35 2.41 2.80
C VAL A 29 12.60 3.91 2.55
N ARG A 30 12.66 4.35 1.29
CA ARG A 30 12.78 5.77 0.94
C ARG A 30 11.48 6.55 1.12
N VAL A 31 10.33 5.91 0.85
CA VAL A 31 9.02 6.61 0.78
C VAL A 31 8.11 6.31 1.96
N VAL A 32 8.10 5.06 2.45
CA VAL A 32 7.17 4.60 3.50
C VAL A 32 7.28 5.42 4.78
N PRO A 33 8.48 5.75 5.32
CA PRO A 33 8.55 6.52 6.56
C PRO A 33 7.84 7.88 6.47
N ASP A 34 7.92 8.55 5.32
CA ASP A 34 7.29 9.86 5.16
C ASP A 34 5.78 9.79 4.94
N LEU A 35 5.31 8.69 4.35
CA LEU A 35 3.89 8.33 4.28
C LEU A 35 3.35 7.99 5.68
N LEU A 36 4.16 7.38 6.53
CA LEU A 36 3.80 7.01 7.89
C LEU A 36 4.07 8.10 8.94
N GLY A 37 4.31 9.34 8.53
CA GLY A 37 4.36 10.47 9.46
C GLY A 37 5.73 10.82 10.04
N ARG A 38 6.86 10.29 9.50
CA ARG A 38 8.22 10.65 9.95
C ARG A 38 8.51 12.16 9.95
N ARG A 39 7.84 12.93 9.07
CA ARG A 39 7.98 14.40 8.98
C ARG A 39 6.79 15.16 9.56
N GLY A 40 6.06 14.51 10.47
CA GLY A 40 4.85 15.01 11.10
C GLY A 40 3.59 14.27 10.62
N PRO A 41 2.47 14.40 11.36
CA PRO A 41 1.26 13.62 11.16
C PRO A 41 0.70 13.70 9.73
N ARG A 42 0.23 12.55 9.22
CA ARG A 42 -0.46 12.41 7.94
C ARG A 42 -1.90 12.00 8.19
N ARG A 43 -2.84 12.65 7.52
CA ARG A 43 -4.27 12.32 7.56
C ARG A 43 -4.70 11.86 6.17
N TYR A 44 -5.20 10.63 6.06
CA TYR A 44 -5.68 10.05 4.82
C TYR A 44 -7.19 9.83 4.91
N LEU A 45 -7.89 10.13 3.81
CA LEU A 45 -9.30 9.83 3.67
C LEU A 45 -9.48 8.41 3.14
N VAL A 46 -10.15 7.56 3.91
CA VAL A 46 -10.52 6.20 3.49
C VAL A 46 -11.97 6.20 3.03
N ALA A 47 -12.14 6.05 1.73
CA ALA A 47 -13.43 5.98 1.06
C ALA A 47 -13.98 4.55 1.05
N PHE A 48 -15.16 4.33 1.64
CA PHE A 48 -15.87 3.07 1.44
C PHE A 48 -16.86 3.23 0.29
N LEU A 49 -16.58 2.58 -0.84
CA LEU A 49 -17.39 2.70 -2.06
C LEU A 49 -18.28 1.47 -2.22
N GLN A 50 -19.61 1.65 -2.30
CA GLN A 50 -20.50 0.56 -2.71
C GLN A 50 -20.67 0.54 -4.24
N PRO A 51 -20.63 -0.62 -4.92
CA PRO A 51 -20.73 -0.68 -6.39
C PRO A 51 -22.00 -0.02 -6.98
N ALA A 52 -23.09 0.04 -6.21
CA ALA A 52 -24.33 0.71 -6.60
C ALA A 52 -24.19 2.25 -6.65
N GLU A 53 -23.27 2.82 -5.87
CA GLU A 53 -23.03 4.26 -5.73
C GLU A 53 -22.14 4.81 -6.85
N LEU A 54 -21.18 4.00 -7.32
CA LEU A 54 -20.38 4.30 -8.52
C LEU A 54 -21.26 4.49 -9.77
N ARG A 55 -22.44 3.86 -9.80
CA ARG A 55 -23.42 4.01 -10.89
C ARG A 55 -24.41 5.16 -10.66
N ALA A 56 -24.50 5.67 -9.44
CA ALA A 56 -25.39 6.76 -9.04
C ALA A 56 -24.65 8.11 -8.83
N GLY A 57 -23.34 8.16 -9.06
CA GLY A 57 -22.54 9.38 -8.98
C GLY A 57 -22.38 9.97 -7.57
N GLY A 58 -22.81 9.25 -6.53
CA GLY A 58 -22.75 9.69 -5.14
C GLY A 58 -21.67 8.94 -4.36
N PHE A 59 -21.00 9.62 -3.44
CA PHE A 59 -20.16 8.99 -2.43
C PHE A 59 -21.09 8.58 -1.27
N GLY A 60 -21.31 7.29 -1.06
CA GLY A 60 -22.22 6.83 -0.02
C GLY A 60 -21.63 6.96 1.37
N GLY A 61 -21.94 8.09 2.01
CA GLY A 61 -22.25 8.27 3.43
C GLY A 61 -21.23 7.87 4.51
N SER A 62 -20.19 7.08 4.20
CA SER A 62 -19.22 6.58 5.15
C SER A 62 -17.81 6.72 4.61
N TYR A 63 -17.02 7.51 5.31
CA TYR A 63 -15.57 7.54 5.17
C TYR A 63 -14.96 7.40 6.56
N ALA A 64 -13.74 6.90 6.60
CA ALA A 64 -12.93 6.95 7.81
C ALA A 64 -11.71 7.83 7.56
N GLU A 65 -11.14 8.34 8.63
CA GLU A 65 -9.88 9.04 8.58
C GLU A 65 -8.79 8.13 9.14
N LEU A 66 -7.68 8.05 8.44
CA LEU A 66 -6.50 7.32 8.89
C LEU A 66 -5.44 8.35 9.28
N GLU A 67 -5.04 8.35 10.54
CA GLU A 67 -3.91 9.14 11.01
C GLU A 67 -2.65 8.28 11.03
N ALA A 68 -1.54 8.83 10.55
CA ALA A 68 -0.23 8.21 10.68
C ALA A 68 0.77 9.20 11.28
N ASP A 69 1.36 8.83 12.42
CA ASP A 69 2.34 9.65 13.14
C ASP A 69 3.53 8.77 13.58
N ASP A 70 4.72 9.12 13.09
CA ASP A 70 5.98 8.39 13.35
C ASP A 70 5.90 6.85 13.27
N GLY A 71 5.11 6.32 12.33
CA GLY A 71 4.92 4.87 12.15
C GLY A 71 3.73 4.27 12.88
N ASP A 72 3.12 4.99 13.82
CA ASP A 72 1.83 4.63 14.40
C ASP A 72 0.73 4.94 13.38
N VAL A 73 -0.23 4.02 13.23
CA VAL A 73 -1.30 4.15 12.24
C VAL A 73 -2.63 3.84 12.93
N GLU A 74 -3.47 4.87 13.06
CA GLU A 74 -4.75 4.78 13.74
C GLU A 74 -5.89 5.07 12.76
N LEU A 75 -6.86 4.15 12.69
CA LEU A 75 -8.12 4.40 12.00
C LEU A 75 -9.06 5.15 12.94
N CYS A 76 -9.18 6.45 12.73
CA CYS A 76 -10.18 7.26 13.40
C CYS A 76 -11.58 6.88 12.88
N GLY A 77 -12.55 6.78 13.81
CA GLY A 77 -13.89 6.27 13.55
C GLY A 77 -14.63 6.93 12.36
N PRO A 78 -15.74 6.33 11.89
CA PRO A 78 -16.42 6.80 10.71
C PRO A 78 -16.88 8.24 10.89
N ALA A 79 -16.40 9.11 10.01
CA ALA A 79 -16.87 10.48 9.92
C ALA A 79 -17.99 10.50 8.86
N ALA A 80 -19.16 10.98 9.26
CA ALA A 80 -20.29 11.14 8.34
C ALA A 80 -20.10 12.43 7.55
N SER A 81 -20.30 12.39 6.23
CA SER A 81 -20.41 13.59 5.41
C SER A 81 -21.77 14.20 5.70
N THR A 82 -21.83 15.11 6.68
CA THR A 82 -23.04 15.93 6.92
C THR A 82 -23.28 16.79 5.69
N THR A 83 -24.22 16.37 4.85
CA THR A 83 -24.83 17.17 3.78
C THR A 83 -26.29 17.41 4.15
#